data_AF-A0A354EDN1-F1
#
_entry.id   AF-A0A354EDN1-F1
#
_cell.length_a   1.000
_cell.length_b   1.000
_cell.length_c   1.000
_cell.angle_alpha   90.00
_cell.angle_beta   90.00
_cell.angle_gamma   90.00
#
_symmetry.space_group_name_H-M   'P 1'
#
loop_
_entity.id
_entity.type
_entity.pdbx_description
1 polymer ?
#
loop_
_entity_poly.entity_id
_entity_poly.type
_entity_poly.pdbx_seq_one_letter_code
_entity_poly.pdbx_strand_id
1 'polypeptide(L)'
;MWTGLVILFMGIFTGMSFYMAFLGLRTGEDSWYFFAASGLFCAMFFIIAIVRFFAKKSAFGDRIGRTIAGDSRPVSFVPHWFMMAALTLAGIALLAAILIPRFFR
;
A
#
# COMPACT_ATOMS: atom_id res chain seq x y z
N MET A 1 9.86 15.22 -1.96
CA MET A 1 8.48 15.61 -1.57
C MET A 1 7.50 14.44 -1.63
N TRP A 2 7.43 13.64 -2.70
CA TRP A 2 6.46 12.53 -2.84
C TRP A 2 6.51 11.43 -1.76
N THR A 3 7.69 11.06 -1.25
CA THR A 3 7.84 9.98 -0.25
C THR A 3 7.17 10.27 1.08
N GLY A 4 7.16 11.52 1.56
CA GLY A 4 6.49 11.88 2.82
C GLY A 4 4.96 11.78 2.71
N LEU A 5 4.42 12.13 1.54
CA LEU A 5 3.00 12.04 1.24
C LEU A 5 2.56 10.57 1.15
N VAL A 6 3.36 9.72 0.50
CA VAL A 6 3.14 8.26 0.45
C VAL A 6 3.14 7.64 1.85
N ILE A 7 4.07 8.03 2.72
CA ILE A 7 4.12 7.56 4.11
C ILE A 7 2.83 7.97 4.84
N LEU A 8 2.40 9.22 4.72
CA LEU A 8 1.21 9.71 5.41
C LEU A 8 -0.06 8.96 4.97
N PHE A 9 -0.29 8.81 3.66
CA PHE A 9 -1.45 8.07 3.14
C PHE A 9 -1.39 6.59 3.50
N MET A 10 -0.25 5.91 3.32
CA MET A 10 -0.09 4.50 3.69
C MET A 10 -0.26 4.28 5.19
N GLY A 11 0.22 5.20 6.04
CA GLY A 11 0.06 5.11 7.49
C GLY A 11 -1.40 5.18 7.92
N ILE A 12 -2.15 6.15 7.36
CA ILE A 12 -3.59 6.27 7.61
C ILE A 12 -4.33 5.01 7.15
N PHE A 13 -4.02 4.51 5.96
CA PHE A 13 -4.68 3.33 5.39
C PHE A 13 -4.39 2.07 6.19
N THR A 14 -3.14 1.91 6.63
CA THR A 14 -2.70 0.80 7.50
C THR A 14 -3.43 0.87 8.85
N GLY A 15 -3.45 2.04 9.49
CA GLY A 15 -4.13 2.24 10.77
C GLY A 15 -5.64 1.98 10.70
N MET A 16 -6.31 2.52 9.68
CA MET A 16 -7.74 2.28 9.43
C MET A 16 -8.04 0.80 9.17
N SER A 17 -7.19 0.10 8.40
CA SER A 17 -7.36 -1.32 8.12
C SER A 17 -7.24 -2.17 9.39
N PHE A 18 -6.23 -1.94 10.21
CA PHE A 18 -6.09 -2.64 11.50
C PHE A 18 -7.21 -2.29 12.48
N TYR A 19 -7.69 -1.05 12.48
CA TYR A 19 -8.82 -0.64 13.31
C TYR A 19 -10.11 -1.37 12.90
N MET A 20 -10.39 -1.47 11.60
CA MET A 20 -11.53 -2.25 11.09
C MET A 20 -11.39 -3.75 11.38
N ALA A 21 -10.18 -4.30 11.27
CA ALA A 21 -9.91 -5.69 11.65
C ALA A 21 -10.19 -5.92 13.16
N PHE A 22 -9.78 -5.00 14.02
CA PHE A 22 -10.05 -5.06 15.45
C PHE A 22 -11.55 -4.95 15.76
N LEU A 23 -12.28 -4.07 15.06
CA LEU A 23 -13.72 -3.96 15.19
C LEU A 23 -14.42 -5.25 14.74
N GLY A 24 -14.05 -5.81 13.59
CA GLY A 24 -14.59 -7.07 13.08
C GLY A 24 -14.35 -8.25 14.03
N LEU A 25 -13.15 -8.32 14.63
CA LEU A 25 -12.85 -9.30 15.69
C LEU A 25 -13.76 -9.14 16.91
N ARG A 26 -14.09 -7.90 17.27
CA ARG A 26 -14.94 -7.60 18.43
C ARG A 26 -16.43 -7.85 18.16
N THR A 27 -16.89 -7.61 16.94
CA THR A 27 -18.27 -7.85 16.52
C THR A 27 -18.51 -9.29 16.06
N GLY A 28 -17.46 -10.10 15.91
CA GLY A 28 -17.54 -11.48 15.44
C GLY A 28 -17.81 -11.59 13.94
N GLU A 29 -17.50 -10.55 13.17
CA GLU A 29 -17.69 -10.54 11.72
C GLU A 29 -16.49 -11.13 10.99
N ASP A 30 -16.70 -12.15 10.16
CA ASP A 30 -15.66 -12.78 9.34
C ASP A 30 -14.95 -11.83 8.35
N SER A 31 -15.46 -10.60 8.17
CA SER A 31 -14.81 -9.56 7.39
C SER A 31 -13.46 -9.12 8.00
N TRP A 32 -13.20 -9.43 9.28
CA TRP A 32 -11.97 -9.04 9.98
C TRP A 32 -10.69 -9.58 9.31
N TYR A 33 -10.74 -10.79 8.73
CA TYR A 33 -9.59 -11.39 8.03
C TYR A 33 -9.17 -10.55 6.81
N PHE A 34 -10.15 -10.00 6.08
CA PHE A 34 -9.89 -9.18 4.89
C PHE A 34 -9.19 -7.88 5.27
N PHE A 35 -9.67 -7.22 6.32
CA PHE A 35 -9.06 -5.98 6.83
C PHE A 35 -7.68 -6.21 7.48
N ALA A 36 -7.48 -7.36 8.11
CA ALA A 36 -6.16 -7.74 8.64
C ALA A 36 -5.14 -7.98 7.52
N ALA A 37 -5.55 -8.69 6.47
CA ALA A 37 -4.70 -8.96 5.30
C ALA A 37 -4.36 -7.66 4.55
N SER A 38 -5.34 -6.77 4.34
CA SER A 38 -5.11 -5.47 3.69
C SER A 38 -4.21 -4.57 4.54
N GLY A 39 -4.39 -4.58 5.86
CA GLY A 39 -3.55 -3.86 6.82
C GLY A 39 -2.10 -4.33 6.78
N LEU A 40 -1.85 -5.64 6.78
CA LEU A 40 -0.50 -6.21 6.66
C LEU A 40 0.17 -5.86 5.32
N PHE A 41 -0.59 -5.92 4.22
CA PHE A 41 -0.07 -5.54 2.91
C PHE A 41 0.34 -4.07 2.87
N CYS A 42 -0.50 -3.15 3.34
CA CYS A 42 -0.14 -1.72 3.44
C CYS A 42 1.00 -1.46 4.42
N ALA A 43 1.04 -2.16 5.56
CA ALA A 43 2.11 -2.04 6.55
C ALA A 43 3.47 -2.38 5.95
N MET A 44 3.55 -3.39 5.09
CA MET A 44 4.80 -3.75 4.40
C MET A 44 5.34 -2.59 3.55
N PHE A 45 4.49 -1.96 2.73
CA PHE A 45 4.91 -0.80 1.93
C PHE A 45 5.23 0.42 2.79
N PHE A 46 4.48 0.63 3.88
CA PHE A 46 4.72 1.70 4.83
C PHE A 46 6.09 1.57 5.51
N ILE A 47 6.44 0.37 5.98
CA ILE A 47 7.75 0.09 6.60
C ILE A 47 8.88 0.32 5.60
N ILE A 48 8.74 -0.19 4.36
CA ILE A 48 9.75 0.02 3.31
C ILE A 48 9.92 1.51 3.00
N ALA A 49 8.83 2.27 2.93
CA ALA A 49 8.85 3.71 2.68
C ALA A 49 9.54 4.48 3.83
N ILE A 50 9.27 4.11 5.09
CA ILE A 50 9.95 4.66 6.26
C ILE A 50 11.45 4.35 6.21
N VAL A 51 11.82 3.10 5.98
CA VAL A 51 13.23 2.69 5.89
C VAL A 51 13.95 3.48 4.80
N ARG A 52 13.35 3.63 3.62
CA ARG A 52 13.91 4.48 2.54
C ARG A 52 14.00 5.95 2.92
N PHE A 53 13.03 6.49 3.65
CA PHE A 53 13.04 7.88 4.10
C PHE A 53 14.18 8.14 5.10
N PHE A 54 14.38 7.25 6.07
CA PHE A 54 15.49 7.33 7.02
C PHE A 54 16.84 7.03 6.35
N ALA A 55 16.90 6.10 5.40
CA ALA A 55 18.11 5.80 4.63
C ALA A 55 18.57 7.00 3.80
N LYS A 56 17.66 7.79 3.22
CA LYS A 56 18.00 9.05 2.53
C LYS A 56 18.52 10.15 3.47
N LYS A 57 18.16 10.08 4.76
CA LYS A 57 18.58 11.04 5.78
C LYS A 57 19.94 10.67 6.39
N SER A 58 20.39 9.43 6.22
CA SER A 58 21.67 8.91 6.74
C SER A 58 22.66 8.67 5.59
N ALA A 59 23.87 9.25 5.68
CA ALA A 59 24.93 9.04 4.69
C ALA A 59 25.34 7.55 4.52
N PHE A 60 25.06 6.71 5.52
CA PHE A 60 25.31 5.27 5.49
C PHE A 60 24.22 4.50 4.74
N GLY A 61 22.95 4.91 4.89
CA GLY A 61 21.81 4.32 4.19
C GLY A 61 21.82 4.60 2.69
N ASP A 62 22.32 5.77 2.28
CA ASP A 62 22.45 6.14 0.87
C ASP A 62 23.55 5.33 0.16
N ARG A 63 24.64 4.97 0.86
CA ARG A 63 25.69 4.07 0.35
C ARG A 63 25.16 2.65 0.14
N ILE A 64 24.46 2.08 1.11
CA ILE A 64 23.86 0.74 1.00
C ILE A 64 22.79 0.70 -0.09
N GLY A 65 21.95 1.74 -0.16
CA GLY A 65 20.93 1.88 -1.19
C GLY A 65 21.51 1.88 -2.61
N ARG A 66 22.64 2.56 -2.84
CA ARG A 66 23.33 2.56 -4.15
C ARG A 66 23.97 1.22 -4.47
N THR A 67 24.57 0.54 -3.49
CA THR A 67 25.17 -0.79 -3.69
C THR A 67 24.12 -1.86 -4.02
N ILE A 68 22.93 -1.78 -3.41
CA ILE A 68 21.83 -2.74 -3.69
C ILE A 68 21.09 -2.38 -4.98
N ALA A 69 20.94 -1.09 -5.31
CA ALA A 69 20.18 -0.66 -6.48
C ALA A 69 20.92 -0.90 -7.81
N GLY A 70 22.25 -1.03 -7.80
CA GLY A 70 23.05 -1.08 -9.03
C GLY A 70 22.96 0.22 -9.82
N ASP A 71 23.85 0.41 -10.81
CA ASP A 71 23.82 1.60 -11.66
C ASP A 71 22.43 1.82 -12.27
N SER A 72 21.95 3.05 -12.17
CA SER A 72 20.63 3.49 -12.65
C SER A 72 20.56 3.37 -14.16
N ARG A 73 20.23 2.17 -14.65
CA ARG A 73 19.83 1.97 -16.04
C ARG A 73 18.49 2.69 -16.26
N PRO A 74 18.28 3.31 -17.43
CA PRO A 74 17.01 3.94 -17.76
C PRO A 74 15.91 2.87 -17.61
N VAL A 75 15.06 3.04 -16.61
CA VAL A 75 13.93 2.15 -16.37
C VAL A 75 13.06 2.16 -17.61
N SER A 76 12.90 0.98 -18.21
CA SER A 76 11.96 0.75 -19.31
C SER A 76 10.60 1.27 -18.86
N PHE A 77 10.13 2.34 -19.51
CA PHE A 77 8.83 2.93 -19.26
C PHE A 77 7.79 1.84 -19.44
N VAL A 78 7.20 1.35 -18.35
CA VAL A 78 5.96 0.59 -18.41
C VAL A 78 4.96 1.50 -19.12
N PRO A 79 4.35 1.06 -20.24
CA PRO A 79 3.41 1.90 -20.96
C PRO A 79 2.35 2.40 -19.99
N HIS A 80 2.16 3.72 -19.92
CA HIS A 80 1.17 4.40 -19.07
C HIS A 80 -0.22 3.72 -19.04
N TRP A 81 -0.55 3.05 -20.15
CA TRP A 81 -1.79 2.42 -20.50
C TRP A 81 -2.00 1.17 -19.65
N PHE A 82 -0.91 0.44 -19.36
CA PHE A 82 -0.90 -0.72 -18.47
C PHE A 82 -1.12 -0.29 -17.01
N MET A 83 -0.49 0.81 -16.59
CA MET A 83 -0.71 1.37 -15.26
C MET A 83 -2.16 1.87 -15.10
N MET A 84 -2.70 2.56 -16.10
CA MET A 84 -4.10 2.99 -16.12
C MET A 84 -5.07 1.80 -16.10
N ALA A 85 -4.81 0.75 -16.89
CA ALA A 85 -5.64 -0.44 -16.91
C ALA A 85 -5.66 -1.14 -15.54
N ALA A 86 -4.50 -1.29 -14.89
CA ALA A 86 -4.42 -1.86 -13.54
C ALA A 86 -5.18 -1.03 -12.51
N LEU A 87 -5.08 0.30 -12.56
CA LEU A 87 -5.84 1.22 -11.71
C LEU A 87 -7.34 1.12 -11.94
N THR A 88 -7.76 0.98 -13.20
CA THR A 88 -9.18 0.89 -13.57
C THR A 88 -9.77 -0.44 -13.09
N LEU A 89 -9.05 -1.56 -13.29
CA LEU A 89 -9.43 -2.88 -12.79
C LEU A 89 -9.53 -2.90 -11.26
N ALA A 90 -8.56 -2.32 -10.56
CA ALA A 90 -8.59 -2.20 -9.11
C ALA A 90 -9.79 -1.37 -8.62
N GLY A 91 -10.08 -0.24 -9.29
CA GLY A 91 -11.25 0.60 -8.99
C GLY A 91 -12.58 -0.12 -9.21
N ILE A 92 -12.71 -0.88 -10.31
CA ILE A 92 -13.91 -1.69 -10.60
C ILE A 92 -14.09 -2.79 -9.56
N ALA A 93 -13.01 -3.50 -9.19
CA ALA A 93 -13.06 -4.54 -8.16
C ALA A 93 -13.49 -3.98 -6.79
N LEU A 94 -12.99 -2.81 -6.42
CA LEU A 94 -13.38 -2.11 -5.20
C LEU A 94 -14.86 -1.70 -5.23
N LEU A 95 -15.33 -1.12 -6.34
CA LEU A 95 -16.73 -0.75 -6.53
C LEU A 95 -17.64 -1.98 -6.47
N ALA A 96 -17.26 -3.09 -7.12
CA ALA A 96 -18.00 -4.34 -7.08
C ALA A 96 -18.09 -4.90 -5.65
N ALA A 97 -16.98 -4.89 -4.90
CA ALA A 97 -16.96 -5.33 -3.50
C ALA A 97 -17.90 -4.52 -2.60
N ILE A 98 -18.11 -3.23 -2.90
CA ILE A 98 -19.03 -2.35 -2.14
C ILE A 98 -20.49 -2.51 -2.63
N LEU A 99 -20.70 -2.61 -3.94
CA LEU A 99 -22.03 -2.59 -4.55
C LEU A 99 -22.73 -3.96 -4.48
N ILE A 100 -22.01 -5.07 -4.65
CA ILE A 100 -22.60 -6.42 -4.62
C ILE A 100 -23.32 -6.71 -3.29
N PRO A 101 -22.73 -6.47 -2.11
CA PRO A 101 -23.41 -6.68 -0.83
C PRO A 101 -24.60 -5.75 -0.60
N ARG A 102 -24.68 -4.64 -1.34
CA ARG A 102 -25.74 -3.63 -1.17
C ARG A 102 -26.95 -3.87 -2.08
N PHE A 103 -26.75 -4.56 -3.21
CA PHE A 103 -27.83 -4.94 -4.15
C PHE A 103 -28.35 -6.37 -3.94
N PHE A 104 -27.55 -7.28 -3.40
CA PHE A 104 -27.95 -8.67 -3.12
C PHE A 104 -28.36 -8.92 -1.66
N ARG A 105 -28.67 -7.85 -0.92
CA ARG A 105 -29.32 -7.89 0.39
C ARG A 105 -30.76 -7.43 0.24
#